data_AF-A0A554VE42-F1
#
_entry.id   AF-A0A554VE42-F1
#
_cell.length_a   1.000
_cell.length_b   1.000
_cell.length_c   1.000
_cell.angle_alpha   90.00
_cell.angle_beta   90.00
_cell.angle_gamma   90.00
#
_symmetry.space_group_name_H-M   'P 1'
#
loop_
_entity.id
_entity.type
_entity.pdbx_description
1 polymer ?
#
loop_
_entity_poly.entity_id
_entity_poly.type
_entity_poly.pdbx_seq_one_letter_code
_entity_poly.pdbx_strand_id
1 'polypeptide(L)' 'MEEFTGTYYICDECSHIYDYDDLCPDCGSGFVTDLNANEVKQRALNEPVSEYRRLHDMLLKHDDL' A
#
# COMPACT_ATOMS: atom_id res chain seq x y z
N MET A 1 -18.84 -9.04 -8.48
CA MET A 1 -18.38 -7.75 -7.93
C MET A 1 -17.35 -8.17 -6.92
N GLU A 2 -16.06 -8.03 -7.26
CA GLU A 2 -14.99 -8.36 -6.31
C GLU A 2 -15.11 -7.35 -5.16
N GLU A 3 -15.52 -7.87 -4.00
CA GLU A 3 -15.77 -7.08 -2.81
C GLU A 3 -14.42 -6.60 -2.28
N PHE A 4 -14.31 -5.28 -2.18
CA PHE A 4 -13.19 -4.54 -1.63
C PHE A 4 -12.94 -4.98 -0.18
N THR A 5 -11.74 -5.47 0.15
CA THR A 5 -11.43 -5.83 1.55
C THR A 5 -10.24 -5.09 2.17
N GLY A 6 -9.19 -4.75 1.42
CA GLY A 6 -8.04 -4.01 1.96
C GLY A 6 -8.14 -2.48 1.88
N THR A 7 -8.01 -1.80 3.01
CA THR A 7 -7.62 -0.38 3.07
C THR A 7 -6.12 -0.31 3.35
N TYR A 8 -5.39 0.33 2.45
CA TYR A 8 -3.93 0.50 2.52
C TYR A 8 -3.61 1.97 2.80
N TYR A 9 -2.43 2.25 3.32
CA TYR A 9 -1.98 3.61 3.57
C TYR A 9 -0.78 3.98 2.74
N ILE A 10 -0.77 5.20 2.24
CA ILE A 10 0.43 5.86 1.76
C ILE A 10 0.77 7.00 2.70
N CYS A 11 2.03 7.07 3.14
CA CYS A 11 2.52 8.19 3.91
C CYS A 11 2.74 9.41 3.01
N ASP A 12 2.21 10.57 3.39
CA ASP A 12 2.34 11.79 2.59
C ASP A 12 3.76 12.40 2.65
N GLU A 13 4.53 12.06 3.69
CA GLU A 13 5.88 12.60 3.91
C GLU A 13 6.96 11.81 3.16
N CYS A 14 6.89 10.48 3.16
CA CYS A 14 7.90 9.61 2.53
C CYS A 14 7.36 8.76 1.38
N SER A 15 6.07 8.88 1.04
CA SER A 15 5.40 8.09 -0.02
C SER A 15 5.44 6.57 0.19
N HIS A 16 5.77 6.11 1.40
CA HIS A 16 5.79 4.69 1.73
C HIS A 16 4.36 4.14 1.79
N ILE A 17 4.10 3.05 1.05
CA ILE A 17 2.81 2.34 1.06
C ILE A 17 2.89 1.15 2.01
N TYR A 18 1.92 0.99 2.90
CA TYR A 18 1.89 -0.06 3.92
C TYR A 18 0.45 -0.45 4.28
N ASP A 19 0.32 -1.52 5.07
CA ASP A 19 -0.95 -1.96 5.61
C ASP A 19 -1.52 -0.96 6.62
N TYR A 20 -2.78 -1.14 7.02
CA TYR A 20 -3.38 -0.33 8.08
C TYR A 20 -2.53 -0.37 9.36
N ASP A 21 -1.94 0.77 9.73
CA ASP A 21 -1.18 0.99 10.96
C ASP A 21 -1.39 2.44 11.44
N ASP A 22 -1.13 2.72 12.72
CA ASP A 22 -1.36 4.04 13.32
C ASP A 22 -0.38 5.10 12.79
N LEU A 23 0.83 4.69 12.41
CA LEU A 23 1.90 5.56 11.91
C LEU A 23 2.66 4.88 10.77
N CYS A 24 3.27 5.68 9.91
CA CYS A 24 4.14 5.16 8.86
C CYS A 24 5.33 4.40 9.47
N PRO A 25 5.55 3.12 9.12
CA PRO A 25 6.62 2.31 9.71
C PRO A 25 8.03 2.80 9.33
N ASP A 26 8.15 3.49 8.19
CA ASP A 26 9.44 3.98 7.69
C ASP A 26 9.88 5.31 8.35
N CYS A 27 8.99 6.31 8.42
CA CYS A 27 9.32 7.64 8.94
C CYS A 27 8.63 8.03 10.26
N GLY A 28 7.65 7.25 10.72
CA GLY A 28 6.88 7.52 11.94
C GLY A 28 5.82 8.62 11.81
N SER A 29 5.55 9.12 10.60
CA SER A 29 4.52 10.14 10.37
C SER A 29 3.10 9.59 10.52
N GLY A 30 2.20 10.39 11.10
CA GLY A 30 0.76 10.10 11.13
C GLY A 30 -0.03 10.77 9.99
N PHE A 31 0.64 11.44 9.06
CA PHE A 31 0.00 12.01 7.87
C PHE A 31 -0.02 10.96 6.75
N VAL A 32 -1.21 10.42 6.51
CA VAL A 32 -1.44 9.28 5.62
C VAL A 32 -2.68 9.51 4.78
N THR A 33 -2.65 8.96 3.58
CA THR A 33 -3.80 8.90 2.67
C THR A 33 -4.25 7.45 2.50
N ASP A 34 -5.55 7.19 2.61
CA ASP A 34 -6.15 5.89 2.28
C ASP A 34 -5.99 5.58 0.80
N LEU A 35 -5.54 4.37 0.49
CA LEU A 35 -5.50 3.79 -0.84
C LEU A 35 -6.29 2.49 -0.85
N ASN A 36 -6.89 2.20 -1.99
CA ASN A 36 -7.44 0.89 -2.25
C ASN A 36 -6.47 -0.06 -2.97
N ALA A 37 -6.81 -1.35 -2.98
CA ALA A 37 -6.02 -2.39 -3.66
C ALA A 37 -5.70 -2.03 -5.13
N ASN A 38 -6.65 -1.50 -5.88
CA ASN A 38 -6.41 -1.11 -7.28
C ASN A 38 -5.44 0.07 -7.40
N GLU A 39 -5.54 1.06 -6.52
CA GLU A 39 -4.59 2.18 -6.48
C GLU A 39 -3.18 1.72 -6.13
N VAL A 40 -3.06 0.80 -5.16
CA VAL A 40 -1.77 0.19 -4.81
C VAL A 40 -1.20 -0.61 -5.98
N LYS A 41 -2.02 -1.40 -6.69
CA LYS A 41 -1.60 -2.13 -7.91
C LYS A 41 -1.07 -1.17 -8.98
N GLN A 42 -1.82 -0.12 -9.29
CA GLN A 42 -1.42 0.85 -10.32
C GLN A 42 -0.13 1.59 -9.95
N ARG A 43 0.05 1.94 -8.67
CA ARG A 43 1.29 2.56 -8.19
C ARG A 43 2.47 1.58 -8.25
N ALA A 44 2.28 0.34 -7.79
CA ALA A 44 3.33 -0.68 -7.79
C ALA A 44 3.94 -0.89 -9.17
N LEU A 45 3.14 -0.81 -10.25
CA LEU A 45 3.62 -0.95 -11.63
C LEU A 45 4.64 0.13 -12.05
N ASN A 46 4.65 1.28 -11.37
CA ASN A 46 5.57 2.38 -11.64
C ASN A 46 6.79 2.39 -10.70
N GLU A 47 6.82 1.49 -9.71
CA GLU A 47 7.90 1.38 -8.74
C GLU A 47 9.03 0.45 -9.22
N PRO A 48 10.24 0.55 -8.64
CA PRO A 48 11.31 -0.41 -8.88
C PRO A 48 10.88 -1.85 -8.56
N VAL A 49 11.48 -2.84 -9.24
CA VAL A 49 11.11 -4.27 -9.10
C VAL A 49 11.09 -4.77 -7.65
N SER A 50 12.02 -4.29 -6.81
CA SER A 50 12.06 -4.64 -5.39
C SER A 50 10.80 -4.18 -4.65
N GLU A 51 10.33 -2.97 -4.95
CA GLU A 51 9.18 -2.36 -4.31
C GLU A 51 7.87 -2.88 -4.90
N TYR A 52 7.80 -3.05 -6.22
CA TYR A 52 6.71 -3.79 -6.86
C TYR A 52 6.48 -5.14 -6.19
N ARG A 53 7.55 -5.92 -5.96
CA ARG A 53 7.45 -7.22 -5.33
C ARG A 53 6.95 -7.15 -3.89
N ARG A 54 7.41 -6.16 -3.11
CA ARG A 54 6.92 -5.92 -1.75
C ARG A 54 5.43 -5.61 -1.73
N LEU A 55 4.97 -4.70 -2.58
CA LEU A 55 3.56 -4.30 -2.67
C LEU A 55 2.68 -5.43 -3.22
N HIS A 56 3.18 -6.20 -4.18
CA HIS A 56 2.52 -7.38 -4.71
C HIS A 56 2.34 -8.46 -3.63
N ASP A 57 3.40 -8.75 -2.84
CA ASP A 57 3.33 -9.71 -1.74
C ASP A 57 2.39 -9.21 -0.62
N MET A 58 2.31 -7.90 -0.40
CA MET A 58 1.36 -7.28 0.53
C MET A 58 -0.09 -7.51 0.07
N LEU A 59 -0.41 -7.17 -1.19
CA LEU A 59 -1.73 -7.41 -1.77
C LEU A 59 -2.12 -8.90 -1.75
N LEU A 60 -1.17 -9.80 -2.05
CA LEU A 60 -1.40 -11.24 -2.02
C LEU A 60 -1.82 -11.75 -0.63
N LYS A 61 -1.25 -11.19 0.45
CA LYS A 61 -1.58 -11.60 1.83
C LYS A 61 -3.03 -11.33 2.19
N HIS A 62 -3.64 -10.34 1.57
CA HIS A 62 -5.03 -9.94 1.82
C HIS A 62 -6.02 -10.49 0.77
N ASP A 63 -5.57 -11.38 -0.11
CA ASP A 63 -6.38 -11.93 -1.22
C ASP A 63 -6.89 -10.83 -2.19
N ASP A 64 -6.19 -9.70 -2.26
CA ASP A 64 -6.59 -8.49 -3.00
C ASP A 64 -5.96 -8.42 -4.40
N LEU A 65 -5.39 -9.52 -4.93
CA LEU A 65 -4.67 -9.57 -6.22
C LEU A 65 -5.55 -9.85 -7.44
#